data_AF-A0A9D4SHU1-F1
#
_entry.id   AF-A0A9D4SHU1-F1
#
_cell.length_a   1.000
_cell.length_b   1.000
_cell.length_c   1.000
_cell.angle_alpha   90.00
_cell.angle_beta   90.00
_cell.angle_gamma   90.00
#
_symmetry.space_group_name_H-M   'P 1'
#
loop_
_entity.id
_entity.type
_entity.pdbx_description
1 polymer ?
#
loop_
_entity_poly.entity_id
_entity_poly.type
_entity_poly.pdbx_seq_one_letter_code
_entity_poly.pdbx_strand_id
1 'polypeptide(L)'
;MTAAMLNKLYQIDQMMNMLWLKIFIFIWLWIMTCYCKKTQVKIAHSSVNNFHGHLDFKHIDENLLNQRHRTDVNASIGLKPRNFIGPEILRELLDECCIYEDSKYYYRVCMFRNITQHEKSKYYYHSFHAILGIWKQWYVSSENFDFLHYINGDECMAGFQRQVVLKFECQLAGESKDLLWISNVTEIHQCIYLIKMKSQLFCGNLIINIFYEPIF
;
A
#
# COMPACT_ATOMS: atom_id res chain seq x y z
N MET A 1 -61.20 -49.28 -6.46
CA MET A 1 -60.61 -48.04 -7.05
C MET A 1 -60.26 -48.37 -8.49
N THR A 2 -60.94 -47.75 -9.46
CA THR A 2 -60.87 -48.16 -10.88
C THR A 2 -59.55 -47.71 -11.53
N ALA A 3 -59.06 -48.43 -12.54
CA ALA A 3 -57.83 -48.09 -13.28
C ALA A 3 -57.84 -46.64 -13.83
N ALA A 4 -59.02 -46.08 -14.11
CA ALA A 4 -59.21 -44.69 -14.50
C ALA A 4 -58.89 -43.67 -13.39
N MET A 5 -59.10 -44.01 -12.11
CA MET A 5 -58.73 -43.14 -10.99
C MET A 5 -57.21 -43.09 -10.76
N LEU A 6 -56.52 -44.23 -10.89
CA LEU A 6 -55.06 -44.31 -10.78
C LEU A 6 -54.35 -43.49 -11.87
N ASN A 7 -54.86 -43.54 -13.10
CA ASN A 7 -54.29 -42.78 -14.21
C ASN A 7 -54.49 -41.26 -14.05
N LYS A 8 -55.63 -40.83 -13.46
CA LYS A 8 -55.86 -39.42 -13.11
C LYS A 8 -54.94 -38.94 -12.00
N LEU A 9 -54.68 -39.75 -10.97
CA LEU A 9 -53.76 -39.40 -9.88
C LEU A 9 -52.31 -39.30 -10.38
N TYR A 10 -51.89 -40.21 -11.26
CA TYR A 10 -50.56 -40.15 -11.89
C TYR A 10 -50.38 -38.90 -12.76
N GLN A 11 -51.40 -38.51 -13.53
CA GLN A 11 -51.34 -37.26 -14.30
C GLN A 11 -51.27 -36.01 -13.42
N ILE A 12 -51.98 -35.99 -12.28
CA ILE A 12 -51.92 -34.88 -11.34
C ILE A 12 -50.52 -34.76 -10.71
N ASP A 13 -49.90 -35.88 -10.35
CA ASP A 13 -48.56 -35.90 -9.74
C ASP A 13 -47.45 -35.43 -10.73
N GLN A 14 -47.53 -35.86 -12.00
CA GLN A 14 -46.64 -35.37 -13.05
C GLN A 14 -46.81 -33.87 -13.32
N MET A 15 -48.06 -33.38 -13.29
CA MET A 15 -48.35 -31.96 -13.50
C MET A 15 -47.87 -31.11 -12.31
N MET A 16 -47.94 -31.64 -11.09
CA MET A 16 -47.46 -30.96 -9.89
C MET A 16 -45.93 -30.86 -9.86
N ASN A 17 -45.20 -31.91 -10.25
CA ASN A 17 -43.73 -31.89 -10.35
C ASN A 17 -43.22 -30.89 -11.40
N MET A 18 -43.89 -30.77 -12.55
CA MET A 18 -43.56 -29.78 -13.57
C MET A 18 -43.83 -28.33 -13.12
N LEU A 19 -44.84 -28.13 -12.27
CA LEU A 19 -45.15 -26.82 -11.69
C LEU A 19 -44.08 -26.38 -10.68
N TRP A 20 -43.66 -27.29 -9.79
CA TRP A 20 -42.60 -27.03 -8.82
C TRP A 20 -41.26 -26.72 -9.48
N LEU A 21 -40.88 -27.45 -10.54
CA LEU A 21 -39.63 -27.19 -11.27
C LEU A 21 -39.62 -25.79 -11.91
N LYS A 22 -40.76 -25.35 -12.48
CA LYS A 22 -40.91 -24.00 -13.02
C LYS A 22 -40.78 -22.95 -11.93
N ILE A 23 -41.41 -23.14 -10.77
CA ILE A 23 -41.31 -22.22 -9.62
C ILE A 23 -39.86 -22.09 -9.16
N PHE A 24 -39.11 -23.20 -9.03
CA PHE A 24 -37.70 -23.16 -8.65
C PHE A 24 -36.82 -22.42 -9.66
N ILE A 25 -37.03 -22.63 -10.96
CA ILE A 25 -36.28 -21.91 -12.01
C ILE A 25 -36.58 -20.40 -11.97
N PHE A 26 -37.85 -20.02 -11.77
CA PHE A 26 -38.23 -18.62 -11.62
C PHE A 26 -37.60 -17.98 -10.38
N ILE A 27 -37.61 -18.66 -9.23
CA ILE A 27 -36.97 -18.18 -8.00
C ILE A 27 -35.46 -18.01 -8.21
N TRP A 28 -34.80 -18.99 -8.85
CA TRP A 28 -33.36 -18.95 -9.10
C TRP A 28 -32.97 -17.82 -10.07
N LEU A 29 -33.73 -17.62 -11.15
CA LEU A 29 -33.55 -16.49 -12.06
C LEU A 29 -33.78 -15.14 -11.35
N TRP A 30 -34.78 -15.05 -10.47
CA TRP A 30 -35.06 -13.84 -9.69
C TRP A 30 -33.92 -13.49 -8.72
N ILE A 31 -33.37 -14.52 -8.04
CA ILE A 31 -32.21 -14.37 -7.16
C ILE A 31 -31.01 -13.86 -7.96
N MET A 32 -30.71 -14.43 -9.13
CA MET A 32 -29.58 -14.00 -9.97
C MET A 32 -29.75 -12.57 -10.51
N THR A 33 -30.97 -12.11 -10.77
CA THR A 33 -31.23 -10.71 -11.17
C THR A 33 -31.15 -9.69 -10.03
N CYS A 34 -31.34 -10.12 -8.77
CA CYS A 34 -31.30 -9.22 -7.62
C CYS A 34 -29.88 -8.86 -7.14
N TYR A 35 -28.85 -9.62 -7.53
CA TYR A 35 -27.46 -9.37 -7.09
C TYR A 35 -26.64 -8.44 -7.99
N CYS A 36 -27.19 -7.93 -9.10
CA CYS A 36 -26.49 -6.93 -9.92
C CYS A 36 -26.95 -5.51 -9.58
N LYS A 37 -26.76 -5.08 -8.32
CA LYS A 37 -26.81 -3.64 -8.01
C LYS A 37 -25.52 -3.01 -8.51
N LYS A 38 -25.63 -2.34 -9.67
CA LYS A 38 -24.61 -1.44 -10.20
C LYS A 38 -24.39 -0.31 -9.19
N THR A 39 -23.38 -0.43 -8.35
CA THR A 39 -22.97 0.60 -7.39
C THR A 39 -22.52 1.82 -8.17
N GLN A 40 -23.36 2.85 -8.20
CA GLN A 40 -22.88 4.18 -8.60
C GLN A 40 -22.08 4.75 -7.43
N VAL A 41 -20.76 4.76 -7.60
CA VAL A 41 -19.85 5.37 -6.64
C VAL A 41 -19.94 6.89 -6.80
N LYS A 42 -20.43 7.58 -5.77
CA LYS A 42 -20.27 9.03 -5.63
C LYS A 42 -18.86 9.31 -5.13
N ILE A 43 -18.12 10.13 -5.86
CA ILE A 43 -16.84 10.68 -5.41
C ILE A 43 -17.15 11.68 -4.29
N ALA A 44 -16.67 11.41 -3.08
CA ALA A 44 -16.63 12.39 -2.01
C ALA A 44 -15.26 13.07 -2.04
N HIS A 45 -15.24 14.35 -2.40
CA HIS A 45 -14.08 15.20 -2.13
C HIS A 45 -14.10 15.53 -0.64
N SER A 46 -13.05 15.16 0.08
CA SER A 46 -12.81 15.69 1.42
C SER A 46 -11.95 16.94 1.28
N SER A 47 -12.55 18.11 1.51
CA SER A 47 -11.79 19.35 1.69
C SER A 47 -11.11 19.32 3.06
N VAL A 48 -9.78 19.30 3.10
CA VAL A 48 -9.04 19.62 4.32
C VAL A 48 -8.62 21.07 4.21
N ASN A 49 -9.37 21.95 4.88
CA ASN A 49 -8.96 23.32 5.10
C ASN A 49 -7.97 23.37 6.26
N ASN A 50 -6.85 24.05 6.03
CA ASN A 50 -5.92 24.61 7.02
C ASN A 50 -5.08 23.61 7.84
N PHE A 51 -3.97 23.16 7.25
CA PHE A 51 -2.78 22.78 8.02
C PHE A 51 -1.60 23.66 7.60
N HIS A 52 -1.35 24.74 8.34
CA HIS A 52 -0.10 25.49 8.27
C HIS A 52 0.85 24.90 9.33
N GLY A 53 1.49 23.78 8.98
CA GLY A 53 2.54 23.17 9.78
C GLY A 53 3.89 23.35 9.11
N HIS A 54 4.59 24.43 9.44
CA HIS A 54 6.01 24.57 9.09
C HIS A 54 6.79 23.61 10.00
N LEU A 55 7.28 22.50 9.43
CA LEU A 55 8.18 21.57 10.12
C LEU A 55 9.56 22.25 10.27
N ASP A 56 9.94 22.57 11.49
CA ASP A 56 11.26 23.12 11.86
C ASP A 56 12.12 21.96 12.39
N PHE A 57 12.93 21.37 11.50
CA PHE A 57 13.92 20.35 11.86
C PHE A 57 15.19 21.01 12.39
N LYS A 58 15.36 21.04 13.71
CA LYS A 58 16.56 21.59 14.33
C LYS A 58 17.71 20.56 14.34
N HIS A 59 18.70 20.85 13.50
CA HIS A 59 20.14 20.61 13.70
C HIS A 59 20.66 19.16 13.68
N ILE A 60 20.32 18.40 12.65
CA ILE A 60 21.31 17.55 11.99
C ILE A 60 22.02 18.46 10.97
N ASP A 61 23.33 18.33 10.77
CA ASP A 61 24.04 19.13 9.74
C ASP A 61 23.58 18.67 8.34
N GLU A 62 22.40 19.18 7.95
CA GLU A 62 21.72 18.88 6.70
C GLU A 62 22.63 19.10 5.51
N ASN A 63 23.62 19.99 5.61
CA ASN A 63 24.55 20.25 4.53
C ASN A 63 25.50 19.08 4.27
N LEU A 64 25.96 18.37 5.30
CA LEU A 64 26.83 17.19 5.14
C LEU A 64 26.05 15.96 4.65
N LEU A 65 24.83 15.76 5.15
CA LEU A 65 23.94 14.69 4.69
C LEU A 65 23.51 14.95 3.24
N ASN A 66 23.12 16.19 2.92
CA ASN A 66 22.70 16.60 1.57
C ASN A 66 23.85 16.62 0.57
N GLN A 67 25.10 16.93 0.97
CA GLN A 67 26.26 16.89 0.07
C GLN A 67 26.61 15.46 -0.35
N ARG A 68 26.69 14.50 0.61
CA ARG A 68 26.92 13.09 0.27
C ARG A 68 25.74 12.49 -0.52
N HIS A 69 24.51 12.83 -0.12
CA HIS A 69 23.30 12.42 -0.83
C HIS A 69 23.22 12.97 -2.27
N ARG A 70 23.79 14.15 -2.55
CA ARG A 70 23.83 14.73 -3.90
C ARG A 70 24.79 13.98 -4.84
N THR A 71 25.89 13.43 -4.30
CA THR A 71 26.77 12.51 -5.03
C THR A 71 26.17 11.11 -5.23
N ASP A 72 25.33 10.63 -4.33
CA ASP A 72 24.70 9.30 -4.41
C ASP A 72 23.50 9.25 -5.37
N VAL A 73 22.72 10.33 -5.46
CA VAL A 73 21.74 10.56 -6.55
C VAL A 73 22.45 10.52 -7.92
N ASN A 74 23.72 10.95 -7.95
CA ASN A 74 24.53 10.93 -9.17
C ASN A 74 25.15 9.53 -9.46
N ALA A 75 25.43 8.69 -8.47
CA ALA A 75 25.93 7.33 -8.69
C ALA A 75 24.81 6.34 -9.10
N SER A 76 23.58 6.62 -8.68
CA SER A 76 22.36 5.86 -9.03
C SER A 76 21.64 6.37 -10.31
N ILE A 77 22.30 7.24 -11.09
CA ILE A 77 21.80 7.93 -12.30
C ILE A 77 21.10 7.03 -13.34
N GLY A 78 21.28 5.70 -13.30
CA GLY A 78 20.61 4.78 -14.21
C GLY A 78 19.15 4.45 -13.87
N LEU A 79 18.72 4.55 -12.60
CA LEU A 79 17.43 4.01 -12.16
C LEU A 79 16.51 5.11 -11.64
N LYS A 80 15.52 5.46 -12.46
CA LYS A 80 14.50 6.46 -12.09
C LYS A 80 13.38 5.82 -11.27
N PRO A 81 12.92 6.47 -10.18
CA PRO A 81 11.68 6.10 -9.51
C PRO A 81 10.52 6.00 -10.50
N ARG A 82 9.57 5.10 -10.25
CA ARG A 82 8.32 5.13 -11.01
C ARG A 82 7.58 6.44 -10.72
N ASN A 83 6.83 6.94 -11.70
CA ASN A 83 5.88 8.01 -11.44
C ASN A 83 4.93 7.63 -10.28
N PHE A 84 4.50 8.62 -9.52
CA PHE A 84 3.50 8.41 -8.49
C PHE A 84 2.19 7.93 -9.13
N ILE A 85 1.67 6.84 -8.58
CA ILE A 85 0.37 6.27 -8.90
C ILE A 85 -0.27 6.00 -7.56
N GLY A 86 -1.41 6.60 -7.26
CA GLY A 86 -2.02 6.39 -5.96
C GLY A 86 -3.12 7.38 -5.62
N PRO A 87 -3.66 7.28 -4.40
CA PRO A 87 -4.68 8.19 -3.88
C PRO A 87 -4.21 9.64 -3.85
N GLU A 88 -5.12 10.55 -4.15
CA GLU A 88 -4.84 11.98 -4.12
C GLU A 88 -4.34 12.46 -2.75
N ILE A 89 -4.90 11.91 -1.66
CA ILE A 89 -4.49 12.25 -0.28
C ILE A 89 -3.02 11.96 0.01
N LEU A 90 -2.38 11.06 -0.76
CA LEU A 90 -0.97 10.72 -0.57
C LEU A 90 -0.03 11.54 -1.47
N ARG A 91 -0.57 12.42 -2.31
CA ARG A 91 0.26 13.39 -3.05
C ARG A 91 0.96 14.38 -2.14
N GLU A 92 0.38 14.69 -0.99
CA GLU A 92 1.01 15.55 0.03
C GLU A 92 2.30 14.94 0.58
N LEU A 93 2.48 13.62 0.41
CA LEU A 93 3.70 12.92 0.79
C LEU A 93 4.74 12.87 -0.34
N LEU A 94 4.48 13.45 -1.52
CA LEU A 94 5.48 13.46 -2.60
C LEU A 94 6.73 14.20 -2.14
N ASP A 95 7.88 13.55 -2.33
CA ASP A 95 9.20 14.07 -1.96
C ASP A 95 9.46 14.30 -0.46
N GLU A 96 8.45 14.08 0.39
CA GLU A 96 8.60 14.11 1.84
C GLU A 96 9.54 13.00 2.30
N CYS A 97 10.47 13.39 3.20
CA CYS A 97 11.49 12.49 3.69
C CYS A 97 11.46 12.40 5.22
N CYS A 98 11.42 11.18 5.74
CA CYS A 98 11.54 10.90 7.17
C CYS A 98 12.90 10.28 7.48
N ILE A 99 13.44 10.59 8.64
CA ILE A 99 14.68 10.00 9.16
C ILE A 99 14.35 9.09 10.34
N TYR A 100 14.94 7.91 10.37
CA TYR A 100 14.92 7.00 11.51
C TYR A 100 16.34 6.68 11.93
N GLU A 101 16.54 6.57 13.24
CA GLU A 101 17.84 6.35 13.82
C GLU A 101 17.76 5.14 14.77
N ASP A 102 18.49 4.06 14.45
CA ASP A 102 18.64 2.90 15.35
C ASP A 102 19.99 2.99 16.11
N SER A 103 20.56 1.90 16.63
CA SER A 103 21.87 1.97 17.31
C SER A 103 23.07 2.12 16.37
N LYS A 104 22.95 1.72 15.11
CA LYS A 104 24.06 1.57 14.14
C LYS A 104 23.88 2.39 12.87
N TYR A 105 22.65 2.74 12.50
CA TYR A 105 22.32 3.33 11.20
C TYR A 105 21.37 4.52 11.32
N TYR A 106 21.47 5.39 10.33
CA TYR A 106 20.45 6.34 9.91
C TYR A 106 19.75 5.80 8.68
N TYR A 107 18.43 5.80 8.68
CA TYR A 107 17.61 5.46 7.54
C TYR A 107 16.91 6.71 7.07
N ARG A 108 16.94 6.96 5.76
CA ARG A 108 16.21 8.04 5.13
C ARG A 108 15.19 7.45 4.17
N VAL A 109 13.91 7.69 4.44
CA VAL A 109 12.81 7.25 3.58
C VAL A 109 12.28 8.47 2.88
N CYS A 110 12.46 8.57 1.57
CA CYS A 110 11.85 9.60 0.75
C CYS A 110 10.74 9.00 -0.07
N MET A 111 9.53 9.41 0.28
CA MET A 111 8.29 8.88 -0.26
C MET A 111 8.28 8.99 -1.79
N PHE A 112 8.01 7.87 -2.45
CA PHE A 112 7.95 7.73 -3.91
C PHE A 112 9.25 8.04 -4.66
N ARG A 113 10.39 8.08 -3.95
CA ARG A 113 11.71 8.17 -4.57
C ARG A 113 12.58 6.97 -4.23
N ASN A 114 13.18 6.97 -3.05
CA ASN A 114 14.19 6.02 -2.65
C ASN A 114 14.32 5.95 -1.13
N ILE A 115 14.95 4.87 -0.67
CA ILE A 115 15.25 4.62 0.73
C ILE A 115 16.74 4.35 0.85
N THR A 116 17.42 5.01 1.78
CA THR A 116 18.86 4.84 2.03
C THR A 116 19.15 4.47 3.48
N GLN A 117 20.30 3.85 3.67
CA GLN A 117 20.87 3.46 4.96
C GLN A 117 22.30 3.98 5.04
N HIS A 118 22.61 4.70 6.11
CA HIS A 118 23.94 5.23 6.38
C HIS A 118 24.41 4.76 7.75
N GLU A 119 25.63 4.23 7.85
CA GLU A 119 26.21 3.82 9.13
C GLU A 119 26.64 5.01 9.97
N LYS A 120 26.36 4.91 11.27
CA LYS A 120 26.82 5.82 12.32
C LYS A 120 28.28 5.56 12.66
N SER A 121 29.19 5.82 11.73
CA SER A 121 30.60 5.71 12.06
C SER A 121 31.04 6.90 12.94
N LYS A 122 31.77 6.62 14.03
CA LYS A 122 32.56 7.65 14.75
C LYS A 122 33.75 8.16 13.91
N TYR A 123 34.16 7.39 12.90
CA TYR A 123 35.30 7.69 12.04
C TYR A 123 34.77 8.11 10.67
N TYR A 124 34.84 9.42 10.43
CA TYR A 124 34.14 10.16 9.35
C TYR A 124 34.50 9.72 7.92
N TYR A 125 35.55 8.90 7.77
CA TYR A 125 36.21 8.62 6.49
C TYR A 125 35.74 7.33 5.80
N HIS A 126 35.05 6.41 6.51
CA HIS A 126 34.62 5.11 5.95
C HIS A 126 33.25 4.65 6.48
N SER A 127 32.27 5.54 6.58
CA SER A 127 30.90 5.13 6.94
C SER A 127 30.25 4.37 5.78
N PHE A 128 29.76 3.15 6.04
CA PHE A 128 28.95 2.42 5.07
C PHE A 128 27.72 3.24 4.64
N HIS A 129 27.40 3.23 3.35
CA HIS A 129 26.19 3.80 2.77
C HIS A 129 25.62 2.81 1.76
N ALA A 130 24.31 2.63 1.76
CA ALA A 130 23.61 1.86 0.75
C ALA A 130 22.23 2.42 0.43
N ILE A 131 21.84 2.31 -0.84
CA ILE A 131 20.46 2.42 -1.28
C ILE A 131 19.75 1.10 -0.94
N LEU A 132 18.71 1.16 -0.13
CA LEU A 132 17.90 -0.02 0.21
C LEU A 132 16.86 -0.34 -0.86
N GLY A 133 16.42 0.67 -1.62
CA GLY A 133 15.53 0.47 -2.75
C GLY A 133 15.04 1.78 -3.37
N ILE A 134 14.52 1.66 -4.58
CA ILE A 134 13.95 2.73 -5.39
C ILE A 134 12.47 2.44 -5.59
N TRP A 135 11.65 3.48 -5.49
CA TRP A 135 10.19 3.40 -5.57
C TRP A 135 9.73 2.72 -6.87
N LYS A 136 8.88 1.69 -6.73
CA LYS A 136 8.40 0.90 -7.86
C LYS A 136 6.89 0.77 -7.94
N GLN A 137 6.23 0.23 -6.91
CA GLN A 137 4.81 -0.07 -6.95
C GLN A 137 4.20 -0.26 -5.57
N TRP A 138 2.88 -0.16 -5.52
CA TRP A 138 2.07 -0.43 -4.34
C TRP A 138 1.50 -1.83 -4.48
N TYR A 139 1.31 -2.51 -3.36
CA TYR A 139 0.46 -3.68 -3.29
C TYR A 139 -0.80 -3.33 -2.51
N VAL A 140 -1.92 -3.80 -3.04
CA VAL A 140 -3.24 -3.69 -2.41
C VAL A 140 -3.76 -5.12 -2.30
N SER A 141 -3.91 -5.65 -1.10
CA SER A 141 -4.77 -6.84 -0.91
C SER A 141 -6.22 -6.41 -0.99
N SER A 142 -7.08 -7.38 -1.30
CA SER A 142 -8.53 -7.19 -1.34
C SER A 142 -9.15 -6.67 -0.04
N GLU A 143 -8.42 -6.67 1.08
CA GLU A 143 -8.97 -6.38 2.40
C GLU A 143 -8.26 -5.23 3.15
N ASN A 144 -7.03 -4.83 2.80
CA ASN A 144 -6.30 -3.78 3.56
C ASN A 144 -5.32 -2.94 2.73
N PHE A 145 -5.02 -1.76 3.29
CA PHE A 145 -3.85 -0.95 2.92
C PHE A 145 -2.57 -1.71 3.26
N ASP A 146 -1.87 -2.16 2.23
CA ASP A 146 -0.82 -3.12 2.45
C ASP A 146 0.54 -2.44 2.47
N PHE A 147 1.21 -2.27 1.33
CA PHE A 147 2.62 -1.86 1.38
C PHE A 147 3.09 -1.16 0.09
N LEU A 148 3.98 -0.19 0.23
CA LEU A 148 4.83 0.32 -0.85
C LEU A 148 6.03 -0.60 -1.03
N HIS A 149 6.41 -0.87 -2.28
CA HIS A 149 7.56 -1.70 -2.61
C HIS A 149 8.65 -0.88 -3.31
N TYR A 150 9.84 -0.91 -2.72
CA TYR A 150 11.06 -0.31 -3.23
C TYR A 150 12.03 -1.42 -3.59
N ILE A 151 12.54 -1.43 -4.82
CA ILE A 151 13.42 -2.49 -5.34
C ILE A 151 14.67 -1.90 -5.98
N ASN A 152 15.57 -2.76 -6.46
CA ASN A 152 16.80 -2.36 -7.13
C ASN A 152 17.70 -1.47 -6.26
N GLY A 153 17.78 -1.78 -4.96
CA GLY A 153 18.80 -1.21 -4.08
C GLY A 153 20.19 -1.81 -4.37
N ASP A 154 21.18 -1.31 -3.64
CA ASP A 154 22.55 -1.78 -3.76
C ASP A 154 22.67 -3.26 -3.40
N GLU A 155 23.59 -3.95 -4.05
CA GLU A 155 23.87 -5.35 -3.80
C GLU A 155 24.40 -5.55 -2.37
N CYS A 156 23.85 -6.54 -1.68
CA CYS A 156 24.30 -6.93 -0.36
C CYS A 156 25.35 -8.05 -0.43
N MET A 157 25.95 -8.41 0.70
CA MET A 157 27.01 -9.44 0.75
C MET A 157 26.59 -10.81 0.21
N ALA A 158 25.30 -11.12 0.16
CA ALA A 158 24.77 -12.36 -0.40
C ALA A 158 24.57 -12.33 -1.93
N GLY A 159 24.87 -11.21 -2.59
CA GLY A 159 24.72 -11.06 -4.04
C GLY A 159 23.31 -10.68 -4.50
N PHE A 160 22.41 -10.35 -3.58
CA PHE A 160 21.05 -9.90 -3.90
C PHE A 160 20.96 -8.38 -3.83
N GLN A 161 20.15 -7.80 -4.71
CA GLN A 161 19.77 -6.39 -4.60
C GLN A 161 18.87 -6.19 -3.40
N ARG A 162 19.12 -5.13 -2.64
CA ARG A 162 18.26 -4.78 -1.51
C ARG A 162 16.88 -4.35 -1.99
N GLN A 163 15.88 -4.66 -1.16
CA GLN A 163 14.50 -4.23 -1.38
C GLN A 163 13.81 -3.90 -0.04
N VAL A 164 12.81 -3.04 -0.10
CA VAL A 164 12.06 -2.58 1.06
C VAL A 164 10.56 -2.71 0.82
N VAL A 165 9.89 -3.37 1.77
CA VAL A 165 8.44 -3.34 1.92
C VAL A 165 8.12 -2.30 2.99
N LEU A 166 7.43 -1.24 2.61
CA LEU A 166 7.06 -0.13 3.50
C LEU A 166 5.58 -0.21 3.81
N LYS A 167 5.25 -0.48 5.07
CA LYS A 167 3.89 -0.58 5.60
C LYS A 167 3.43 0.75 6.18
N PHE A 168 2.19 1.11 5.87
CA PHE A 168 1.52 2.22 6.54
C PHE A 168 0.69 1.74 7.73
N GLU A 169 0.76 2.49 8.81
CA GLU A 169 0.00 2.25 10.04
C GLU A 169 -0.72 3.55 10.43
N CYS A 170 -1.95 3.41 10.93
CA CYS A 170 -2.65 4.54 11.53
C CYS A 170 -1.90 5.00 12.78
N GLN A 171 -1.73 6.31 12.89
CA GLN A 171 -1.24 6.98 14.10
C GLN A 171 -2.37 7.13 15.12
N LEU A 172 -2.16 6.62 16.33
CA LEU A 172 -3.10 6.83 17.42
C LEU A 172 -2.94 8.25 17.99
N ALA A 173 -4.05 8.80 18.52
CA ALA A 173 -4.04 10.12 19.13
C ALA A 173 -2.99 10.19 20.26
N GLY A 174 -2.04 11.12 20.14
CA GLY A 174 -0.98 11.35 21.13
C GLY A 174 0.35 10.64 20.88
N GLU A 175 0.50 9.85 19.81
CA GLU A 175 1.78 9.16 19.51
C GLU A 175 2.87 10.06 18.92
N SER A 176 2.50 11.04 18.10
CA SER A 176 3.42 12.02 17.52
C SER A 176 2.65 13.28 17.10
N LYS A 177 3.36 14.39 16.91
CA LYS A 177 2.82 15.61 16.29
C LYS A 177 3.15 15.72 14.80
N ASP A 178 4.08 14.89 14.31
CA ASP A 178 4.51 14.90 12.92
C ASP A 178 3.45 14.26 12.03
N LEU A 179 3.31 14.78 10.82
CA LEU A 179 2.36 14.27 9.83
C LEU A 179 2.69 12.83 9.43
N LEU A 180 3.98 12.50 9.33
CA LEU A 180 4.49 11.20 8.90
C LEU A 180 5.81 10.92 9.62
N TRP A 181 5.95 9.72 10.19
CA TRP A 181 7.19 9.30 10.84
C TRP A 181 7.40 7.80 10.75
N ILE A 182 8.64 7.36 10.93
CA ILE A 182 9.04 5.95 10.85
C ILE A 182 8.95 5.34 12.25
N SER A 183 8.10 4.34 12.43
CA SER A 183 7.91 3.65 13.72
C SER A 183 8.90 2.52 13.93
N ASN A 184 9.32 1.86 12.86
CA ASN A 184 10.24 0.73 12.94
C ASN A 184 10.93 0.45 11.60
N VAL A 185 12.17 -0.04 11.68
CA VAL A 185 12.91 -0.63 10.56
C VAL A 185 13.45 -1.99 11.00
N THR A 186 13.17 -3.05 10.24
CA THR A 186 13.65 -4.41 10.52
C THR A 186 14.09 -5.11 9.23
N GLU A 187 15.23 -5.80 9.25
CA GLU A 187 15.62 -6.73 8.17
C GLU A 187 14.95 -8.09 8.42
N ILE A 188 13.87 -8.37 7.67
CA ILE A 188 13.02 -9.55 7.88
C ILE A 188 13.55 -10.80 7.16
N HIS A 189 14.28 -10.58 6.07
CA HIS A 189 15.10 -11.57 5.40
C HIS A 189 16.37 -10.88 4.92
N GLN A 190 17.39 -11.66 4.60
CA GLN A 190 18.64 -11.13 4.08
C GLN A 190 18.38 -10.17 2.91
N CYS A 191 18.72 -8.90 3.10
CA CYS A 191 18.59 -7.82 2.12
C CYS A 191 17.14 -7.40 1.81
N ILE A 192 16.17 -7.86 2.60
CA ILE A 192 14.76 -7.48 2.54
C ILE A 192 14.36 -6.80 3.84
N TYR A 193 14.03 -5.52 3.73
CA TYR A 193 13.69 -4.67 4.87
C TYR A 193 12.18 -4.46 4.95
N LEU A 194 11.63 -4.52 6.15
CA LEU A 194 10.30 -4.05 6.49
C LEU A 194 10.45 -2.71 7.21
N ILE A 195 9.86 -1.66 6.63
CA ILE A 195 9.75 -0.34 7.27
C ILE A 195 8.29 -0.09 7.61
N LYS A 196 8.02 0.34 8.83
CA LYS A 196 6.69 0.75 9.26
C LYS A 196 6.67 2.27 9.42
N MET A 197 5.69 2.90 8.79
CA MET A 197 5.47 4.35 8.88
C MET A 197 4.08 4.63 9.43
N LYS A 198 3.99 5.64 10.29
CA LYS A 198 2.75 6.07 10.92
C LYS A 198 2.36 7.46 10.44
N SER A 199 1.07 7.64 10.19
CA SER A 199 0.47 8.94 9.86
C SER A 199 -1.01 8.95 10.20
N GLN A 200 -1.53 10.12 10.56
CA GLN A 200 -2.97 10.36 10.68
C GLN A 200 -3.70 10.19 9.34
N LEU A 201 -3.01 10.37 8.21
CA LEU A 201 -3.58 10.18 6.87
C LEU A 201 -4.09 8.75 6.67
N PHE A 202 -3.54 7.78 7.40
CA PHE A 202 -3.90 6.36 7.30
C PHE A 202 -4.99 5.90 8.29
N CYS A 203 -5.57 6.81 9.08
CA CYS A 203 -6.51 6.47 10.15
C CYS A 203 -7.99 6.46 9.76
N GLY A 204 -8.32 6.81 8.51
CA GLY A 204 -9.68 6.69 7.98
C GLY A 204 -9.92 5.36 7.29
N ASN A 205 -11.21 5.04 7.02
CA ASN A 205 -11.57 4.06 6.00
C ASN A 205 -11.16 4.62 4.63
N LEU A 206 -9.88 4.54 4.34
CA LEU A 206 -9.33 4.82 3.03
C LEU A 206 -9.83 3.73 2.08
N ILE A 207 -11.05 3.88 1.54
CA ILE A 207 -11.46 3.16 0.34
C ILE A 207 -10.72 3.82 -0.80
N ILE A 208 -9.47 3.42 -0.95
CA ILE A 208 -8.59 3.88 -2.00
C ILE A 208 -8.93 3.05 -3.23
N ASN A 209 -9.65 3.68 -4.14
CA ASN A 209 -9.83 3.15 -5.49
C ASN A 209 -8.50 3.35 -6.23
N ILE A 210 -7.53 2.44 -6.05
CA ILE A 210 -6.40 2.38 -6.98
C ILE A 210 -6.96 1.86 -8.28
N PHE A 211 -7.03 2.73 -9.29
CA PHE A 211 -7.27 2.29 -10.64
C PHE A 211 -6.11 1.37 -11.01
N TYR A 212 -6.41 0.09 -11.18
CA TYR A 212 -5.54 -0.83 -11.90
C TYR A 212 -5.41 -0.27 -13.31
N GLU A 213 -4.33 0.45 -13.61
CA GLU A 213 -3.93 0.59 -15.01
C GLU A 213 -3.56 -0.82 -15.47
N PRO A 214 -4.22 -1.36 -16.51
CA PRO A 214 -3.75 -2.58 -17.12
C PRO A 214 -2.34 -2.31 -17.67
N ILE A 215 -1.38 -3.12 -17.24
CA ILE A 215 -0.06 -3.17 -17.84
C ILE A 215 -0.28 -3.60 -19.29
N PHE A 216 -0.19 -2.66 -20.23
CA PHE A 216 -0.09 -2.94 -21.66
C PHE A 216 1.34 -3.36 -22.01
#